data_AF-A0A3D6AN90-F1
#
_entry.id   AF-A0A3D6AN90-F1
#
_cell.length_a   1.000
_cell.length_b   1.000
_cell.length_c   1.000
_cell.angle_alpha   90.00
_cell.angle_beta   90.00
_cell.angle_gamma   90.00
#
_symmetry.space_group_name_H-M   'P 1'
#
loop_
_entity.id
_entity.type
_entity.pdbx_description
1 polymer ?
#
loop_
_entity_poly.entity_id
_entity_poly.type
_entity_poly.pdbx_seq_one_letter_code
_entity_poly.pdbx_strand_id
1 'polypeptide(L)'
;MEKLYLSKRDLTVLLGKLDSVRNGEVSACTIIKNDIAHPVYPQTLRRIAVVAIEEPDRYLPGVSPRLHLSRVSLTSLLAHIAKQSAGAIRLEGLEVLAVPDERYYVDRSATEGAPVGDLSAAFFWNRGKQR
;
A
#
# COMPACT_ATOMS: atom_id res chain seq x y z
N MET A 1 -12.08 -11.74 6.16
CA MET A 1 -12.04 -10.27 6.08
C MET A 1 -10.62 -9.87 5.77
N GLU A 2 -10.42 -9.13 4.68
CA GLU A 2 -9.10 -8.75 4.21
C GLU A 2 -8.58 -7.52 4.96
N LYS A 3 -7.27 -7.36 5.07
CA LYS A 3 -6.63 -6.24 5.76
C LYS A 3 -5.70 -5.49 4.83
N LEU A 4 -5.85 -4.17 4.79
CA LEU A 4 -4.99 -3.24 4.09
C LEU A 4 -4.38 -2.25 5.07
N TYR A 5 -3.06 -2.16 5.08
CA TYR A 5 -2.33 -1.19 5.88
C TYR A 5 -1.86 -0.05 4.99
N LEU A 6 -2.22 1.18 5.36
CA LEU A 6 -1.80 2.42 4.70
C LEU A 6 -0.93 3.21 5.67
N SER A 7 0.28 3.54 5.22
CA SER A 7 1.20 4.40 5.96
C SER A 7 0.77 5.86 5.89
N LYS A 8 1.29 6.70 6.78
CA LYS A 8 1.07 8.15 6.72
C LYS A 8 1.50 8.71 5.36
N ARG A 9 2.63 8.22 4.84
CA ARG A 9 3.13 8.59 3.51
C ARG A 9 2.14 8.23 2.40
N ASP A 10 1.55 7.05 2.41
CA ASP A 10 0.56 6.64 1.40
C ASP A 10 -0.65 7.59 1.38
N LEU A 11 -1.18 7.90 2.57
CA LEU A 11 -2.34 8.77 2.72
C LEU A 11 -2.04 10.19 2.27
N THR A 12 -0.86 10.70 2.61
CA THR A 12 -0.41 12.04 2.22
C THR A 12 -0.23 12.15 0.70
N VAL A 13 0.33 11.11 0.08
CA VAL A 13 0.47 11.04 -1.39
C VAL A 13 -0.90 11.01 -2.06
N LEU A 14 -1.84 10.23 -1.56
CA LEU A 14 -3.20 10.16 -2.10
C LEU A 14 -3.93 11.49 -2.02
N LEU A 15 -3.85 12.19 -0.88
CA LEU A 15 -4.43 13.52 -0.73
C LEU A 15 -3.76 14.55 -1.63
N GLY A 16 -2.42 14.57 -1.70
CA GLY A 16 -1.69 15.49 -2.56
C GLY A 16 -2.04 15.31 -4.03
N LYS A 17 -2.23 14.07 -4.48
CA LYS A 17 -2.71 13.79 -5.85
C LYS A 17 -4.13 14.29 -6.09
N LEU A 18 -5.01 14.14 -5.11
CA LEU A 18 -6.38 14.63 -5.19
C LEU A 18 -6.42 16.17 -5.24
N ASP A 19 -5.55 16.84 -4.47
CA ASP A 19 -5.38 18.29 -4.52
C ASP A 19 -4.83 18.77 -5.86
N SER A 20 -3.85 18.07 -6.44
CA SER A 20 -3.35 18.34 -7.80
C SER A 20 -4.48 18.30 -8.83
N VAL A 21 -5.33 17.26 -8.82
CA VAL A 21 -6.47 17.17 -9.75
C VAL A 21 -7.45 18.31 -9.54
N ARG A 22 -7.74 18.67 -8.29
CA ARG A 22 -8.60 19.82 -7.97
C ARG A 22 -8.03 21.16 -8.48
N ASN A 23 -6.71 21.28 -8.53
CA ASN A 23 -6.00 22.44 -9.06
C ASN A 23 -5.86 22.43 -10.59
N GLY A 24 -6.45 21.44 -11.28
CA GLY A 24 -6.42 21.33 -12.74
C GLY A 24 -5.21 20.58 -13.31
N GLU A 25 -4.41 19.93 -12.46
CA GLU A 25 -3.29 19.12 -12.90
C GLU A 25 -3.72 17.70 -13.29
N VAL A 26 -3.01 17.09 -14.24
CA VAL A 26 -3.22 15.69 -14.62
C VAL A 26 -2.47 14.78 -13.64
N SER A 27 -3.20 14.10 -12.77
CA SER A 27 -2.62 13.15 -11.81
C SER A 27 -3.43 11.86 -11.75
N ALA A 28 -2.73 10.73 -11.77
CA ALA A 28 -3.33 9.46 -11.40
C ALA A 28 -3.43 9.43 -9.87
N CYS A 29 -4.63 9.73 -9.34
CA CYS A 29 -5.01 9.66 -7.91
C CYS A 29 -4.92 8.26 -7.30
N THR A 30 -4.02 7.41 -7.79
CA THR A 30 -3.92 6.00 -7.44
C THR A 30 -2.54 5.67 -6.90
N ILE A 31 -2.49 4.82 -5.89
CA ILE A 31 -1.28 4.09 -5.48
C ILE A 31 -1.52 2.59 -5.64
N ILE A 32 -0.45 1.84 -5.90
CA ILE A 32 -0.52 0.38 -5.99
C ILE A 32 0.24 -0.19 -4.80
N LYS A 33 -0.47 -0.94 -3.96
CA LYS A 33 0.10 -1.67 -2.84
C LYS A 33 0.36 -3.11 -3.24
N ASN A 34 1.59 -3.57 -2.98
CA ASN A 34 2.06 -4.93 -3.20
C ASN A 34 3.08 -5.23 -2.10
N ASP A 35 2.57 -5.47 -0.88
CA ASP A 35 3.41 -5.67 0.31
C ASP A 35 2.97 -6.91 1.09
N ILE A 36 3.14 -8.07 0.44
CA ILE A 36 2.76 -9.38 0.99
C ILE A 36 3.78 -9.92 2.01
N ALA A 37 5.00 -9.39 2.00
CA ALA A 37 6.11 -9.89 2.81
C ALA A 37 6.45 -8.97 3.99
N HIS A 38 5.58 -8.00 4.31
CA HIS A 38 5.83 -7.09 5.41
C HIS A 38 5.86 -7.85 6.75
N PRO A 39 6.95 -7.79 7.53
CA PRO A 39 7.13 -8.64 8.71
C PRO A 39 6.09 -8.36 9.81
N VAL A 40 5.71 -7.08 9.96
CA VAL A 40 4.78 -6.64 11.03
C VAL A 40 3.34 -6.45 10.53
N TYR A 41 3.15 -6.20 9.23
CA TYR A 41 1.87 -5.78 8.65
C TYR A 41 1.59 -6.52 7.34
N PRO A 42 1.60 -7.86 7.34
CA PRO A 42 1.42 -8.62 6.12
C PRO A 42 0.04 -8.32 5.55
N GLN A 43 -0.01 -7.83 4.31
CA GLN A 43 -1.27 -7.62 3.61
C GLN A 43 -1.83 -8.98 3.18
N THR A 44 -3.12 -9.20 3.40
CA THR A 44 -3.79 -10.42 2.93
C THR A 44 -3.97 -10.41 1.40
N LEU A 45 -4.02 -9.22 0.82
CA LEU A 45 -4.16 -9.00 -0.61
C LEU A 45 -2.78 -9.00 -1.28
N ARG A 46 -2.63 -9.80 -2.34
CA ARG A 46 -1.39 -9.84 -3.13
C ARG A 46 -1.06 -8.49 -3.76
N ARG A 47 -2.08 -7.82 -4.27
CA ARG A 47 -1.96 -6.52 -4.91
C ARG A 47 -3.30 -5.81 -4.85
N ILE A 48 -3.31 -4.53 -4.50
CA ILE A 48 -4.51 -3.71 -4.48
C ILE A 48 -4.19 -2.30 -4.99
N ALA A 49 -5.09 -1.76 -5.82
CA ALA A 49 -5.03 -0.37 -6.24
C ALA A 49 -5.89 0.47 -5.29
N VAL A 50 -5.31 1.50 -4.71
CA VAL A 50 -6.01 2.45 -3.83
C VAL A 50 -6.13 3.77 -4.57
N VAL A 51 -7.36 4.22 -4.81
CA VAL A 51 -7.70 5.39 -5.62
C VAL A 51 -8.31 6.45 -4.70
N ALA A 52 -7.75 7.64 -4.67
CA ALA A 52 -8.35 8.81 -4.06
C ALA A 52 -9.43 9.39 -4.98
N ILE A 53 -10.62 9.59 -4.42
CA ILE A 53 -11.80 10.12 -5.11
C ILE A 53 -12.46 11.21 -4.27
N GLU A 54 -13.31 12.04 -4.87
CA GLU A 54 -14.15 12.99 -4.12
C GLU A 54 -15.53 12.37 -3.77
N GLU A 55 -15.90 11.28 -4.45
CA GLU A 55 -17.09 10.45 -4.22
C GLU A 55 -16.98 9.57 -2.96
N PRO A 56 -18.08 8.92 -2.50
CA PRO A 56 -18.05 8.04 -1.34
C PRO A 56 -17.14 6.82 -1.54
N ASP A 57 -16.60 6.36 -0.41
CA ASP A 57 -15.73 5.18 -0.34
C ASP A 57 -16.39 3.95 -0.95
N ARG A 58 -15.61 3.18 -1.71
CA ARG A 58 -16.08 1.94 -2.33
C ARG A 58 -14.99 0.91 -2.42
N TYR A 59 -15.28 -0.30 -1.95
CA TYR A 59 -14.43 -1.45 -2.21
C TYR A 59 -14.98 -2.27 -3.39
N LEU A 60 -14.11 -2.58 -4.34
CA LEU A 60 -14.39 -3.38 -5.53
C LEU A 60 -13.52 -4.65 -5.47
N PRO A 61 -14.03 -5.75 -4.89
CA PRO A 61 -13.32 -7.02 -4.87
C PRO A 61 -13.28 -7.63 -6.28
N GLY A 62 -12.25 -8.44 -6.57
CA GLY A 62 -12.10 -9.13 -7.85
C GLY A 62 -10.66 -9.57 -8.12
N VAL A 63 -10.37 -9.97 -9.37
CA VAL A 63 -9.02 -10.39 -9.81
C VAL A 63 -7.98 -9.27 -9.64
N SER A 64 -8.44 -8.01 -9.73
CA SER A 64 -7.65 -6.82 -9.44
C SER A 64 -8.43 -5.94 -8.48
N PRO A 65 -8.29 -6.15 -7.16
CA PRO A 65 -9.08 -5.43 -6.18
C PRO A 65 -8.76 -3.93 -6.25
N ARG A 66 -9.80 -3.11 -6.16
CA ARG A 66 -9.70 -1.65 -6.13
C ARG A 66 -10.40 -1.11 -4.90
N LEU A 67 -9.73 -0.25 -4.18
CA LEU A 67 -10.28 0.50 -3.08
C LEU A 67 -10.35 1.96 -3.51
N HIS A 68 -11.53 2.54 -3.51
CA HIS A 68 -11.71 3.96 -3.64
C HIS A 68 -11.90 4.57 -2.25
N LEU A 69 -11.09 5.57 -1.92
CA LEU A 69 -11.16 6.31 -0.66
C LEU A 69 -11.45 7.77 -0.95
N SER A 70 -12.50 8.27 -0.30
CA SER A 70 -12.86 9.68 -0.29
C SER A 70 -11.82 10.51 0.46
N ARG A 71 -11.76 11.81 0.14
CA ARG A 71 -11.00 12.79 0.92
C ARG A 71 -11.32 12.75 2.41
N VAL A 72 -12.59 12.60 2.78
CA VAL A 72 -13.04 12.55 4.18
C VAL A 72 -12.41 11.35 4.89
N SER A 73 -12.40 10.20 4.25
CA SER A 73 -11.80 8.99 4.80
C SER A 73 -10.28 9.06 4.89
N LEU A 74 -9.61 9.60 3.86
CA LEU A 74 -8.17 9.81 3.87
C LEU A 74 -7.73 10.76 5.00
N THR A 75 -8.44 11.87 5.18
CA THR A 75 -8.17 12.85 6.26
C THR A 75 -8.48 12.27 7.63
N SER A 76 -9.54 11.46 7.76
CA SER A 76 -9.85 10.73 8.99
C SER A 76 -8.74 9.75 9.38
N LEU A 77 -8.26 8.93 8.43
CA LEU A 77 -7.14 8.00 8.66
C LEU A 77 -5.86 8.74 9.09
N LEU A 78 -5.54 9.88 8.47
CA LEU A 78 -4.40 10.71 8.90
C LEU A 78 -4.60 11.29 10.31
N ALA A 79 -5.81 11.75 10.64
CA ALA A 79 -6.11 12.26 11.97
C ALA A 79 -5.96 11.18 13.04
N HIS A 80 -6.28 9.92 12.71
CA HIS A 80 -6.07 8.78 13.61
C HIS A 80 -4.59 8.53 13.90
N ILE A 81 -3.73 8.62 12.87
CA ILE A 81 -2.28 8.54 13.04
C ILE A 81 -1.78 9.68 13.94
N ALA A 82 -2.23 10.91 13.69
CA ALA A 82 -1.81 12.08 14.47
C ALA A 82 -2.22 11.97 15.96
N LYS A 83 -3.40 11.40 16.24
CA LYS A 83 -3.88 11.14 17.60
C LYS A 83 -3.29 9.89 18.24
N GLN A 84 -2.40 9.17 17.54
CA GLN A 84 -1.87 7.86 17.95
C GLN A 84 -2.96 6.84 18.33
N SER A 85 -4.14 6.98 17.72
CA SER A 85 -5.30 6.12 17.95
C SER A 85 -5.34 5.01 16.92
N ALA A 86 -5.82 3.82 17.30
CA ALA A 86 -6.12 2.76 16.36
C ALA A 86 -7.34 3.15 15.52
N GLY A 87 -7.10 3.82 14.39
CA GLY A 87 -8.12 4.17 13.41
C GLY A 87 -8.23 3.09 12.34
N ALA A 88 -9.44 2.58 12.15
CA ALA A 88 -9.76 1.64 11.09
C ALA A 88 -11.01 2.09 10.34
N ILE A 89 -10.98 2.00 9.02
CA ILE A 89 -12.17 2.12 8.18
C ILE A 89 -12.57 0.70 7.76
N ARG A 90 -13.85 0.38 7.95
CA ARG A 90 -14.41 -0.92 7.59
C ARG A 90 -15.34 -0.76 6.40
N LEU A 91 -15.02 -1.46 5.32
CA LEU A 91 -15.84 -1.62 4.14
C LEU A 91 -16.27 -3.09 4.05
N GLU A 92 -17.29 -3.38 3.23
CA GLU A 92 -17.75 -4.75 3.03
C GLU A 92 -16.59 -5.63 2.55
N GLY A 93 -16.10 -6.52 3.41
CA GLY A 93 -15.02 -7.46 3.11
C GLY A 93 -13.58 -6.94 3.32
N LEU A 94 -13.38 -5.63 3.56
CA LEU A 94 -12.05 -5.02 3.69
C LEU A 94 -11.94 -4.11 4.94
N GLU A 95 -10.89 -4.32 5.73
CA GLU A 95 -10.50 -3.44 6.83
C GLU A 95 -9.25 -2.63 6.44
N VAL A 96 -9.35 -1.31 6.46
CA VAL A 96 -8.25 -0.38 6.15
C VAL A 96 -7.72 0.22 7.44
N LEU A 97 -6.42 0.04 7.68
CA LEU A 97 -5.75 0.42 8.92
C LEU A 97 -4.68 1.48 8.62
N ALA A 98 -4.74 2.59 9.36
CA ALA A 98 -3.75 3.66 9.25
C ALA A 98 -2.56 3.38 10.18
N VAL A 99 -1.34 3.40 9.64
CA VAL A 99 -0.12 3.08 10.39
C VAL A 99 0.85 4.26 10.32
N PRO A 100 1.40 4.74 11.46
CA PRO A 100 2.48 5.73 11.45
C PRO A 100 3.69 5.23 10.65
N ASP A 101 4.38 6.13 9.95
CA ASP A 101 5.53 5.75 9.12
C ASP A 101 6.65 5.10 9.95
N GLU A 102 6.86 5.54 11.19
CA GLU A 102 7.87 5.01 12.11
C GLU A 102 7.60 3.54 12.47
N ARG A 103 6.33 3.12 12.42
CA ARG A 103 5.93 1.74 12.66
C ARG A 103 5.89 0.93 11.37
N TYR A 104 5.53 1.56 10.25
CA TYR A 104 5.43 0.88 8.97
C TYR A 104 6.83 0.59 8.41
N TYR A 105 7.71 1.59 8.36
CA TYR A 105 9.06 1.45 7.81
C TYR A 105 10.10 1.13 8.89
N VAL A 106 9.80 0.16 9.77
CA VAL A 106 10.83 -0.32 10.71
C VAL A 106 12.00 -0.91 9.91
N ASP A 107 13.21 -0.62 10.38
CA ASP A 107 14.49 -0.95 9.76
C ASP A 107 14.48 -2.37 9.16
N ARG A 108 14.39 -2.45 7.82
CA ARG A 108 14.59 -3.69 7.07
C ARG A 108 16.04 -4.17 7.14
N SER A 109 16.94 -3.36 7.68
CA SER A 109 18.39 -3.60 7.79
C SER A 109 18.75 -4.90 8.52
N ALA A 110 17.88 -5.43 9.38
CA ALA A 110 18.09 -6.73 10.03
C ALA A 110 17.64 -7.95 9.20
N THR A 111 16.89 -7.73 8.11
CA THR A 111 16.34 -8.79 7.25
C THR A 111 16.74 -8.71 5.77
N GLU A 112 17.35 -7.60 5.33
CA GLU A 112 18.04 -7.48 4.03
C GLU A 112 19.46 -8.09 4.05
N GLY A 113 19.67 -9.14 4.84
CA GLY A 113 20.82 -10.05 4.74
C GLY A 113 20.60 -11.20 3.77
N ALA A 114 19.50 -11.22 3.02
CA ALA A 114 19.32 -12.14 1.90
C ALA A 114 19.75 -11.41 0.61
N PRO A 115 20.76 -11.91 -0.13
CA PRO A 115 21.17 -11.27 -1.37
C PRO A 115 19.95 -11.21 -2.29
N VAL A 116 19.55 -9.98 -2.63
CA VAL A 116 18.69 -9.69 -3.76
C VAL A 116 19.32 -10.43 -4.93
N GLY A 117 18.65 -11.49 -5.36
CA GLY A 117 19.10 -12.36 -6.43
C GLY A 117 19.52 -11.49 -7.60
N ASP A 118 20.83 -11.42 -7.77
CA ASP A 118 21.47 -10.86 -8.95
C ASP A 118 20.86 -11.62 -10.13
N LEU A 119 19.99 -10.96 -10.88
CA LEU A 119 19.35 -11.55 -12.07
C LEU A 119 20.37 -11.86 -13.18
N SER A 120 21.66 -11.55 -12.97
CA SER A 120 22.76 -12.05 -13.80
C SER A 120 23.31 -13.42 -13.37
N ALA A 121 23.08 -13.88 -12.14
CA ALA A 121 23.53 -15.20 -11.67
C ALA A 121 22.72 -16.37 -12.25
N ALA A 122 21.48 -16.13 -12.70
CA ALA A 122 20.63 -17.15 -13.31
C ALA A 122 21.05 -17.56 -14.74
N PHE A 123 21.94 -16.81 -15.40
CA PHE A 123 22.39 -17.10 -16.77
C PHE A 123 23.70 -17.89 -16.86
N PHE A 124 24.51 -17.96 -15.80
CA PHE A 124 25.81 -18.64 -15.84
C PHE A 124 25.79 -20.10 -15.35
N TRP A 125 24.67 -20.59 -14.80
CA TRP A 125 24.57 -21.92 -14.20
C TRP A 125 23.93 -22.99 -15.09
N ASN A 126 24.02 -22.85 -16.42
CA ASN A 126 23.58 -23.90 -17.35
C ASN A 126 24.48 -24.10 -18.58
N ARG A 127 25.79 -23.93 -18.43
CA ARG A 127 26.77 -24.55 -19.35
C ARG A 127 27.86 -25.26 -18.58
N GLY A 128 27.62 -26.53 -18.28
CA GLY A 128 28.69 -27.40 -17.79
C GLY A 128 28.19 -28.63 -17.06
N LYS A 129 27.54 -29.56 -17.78
CA LYS A 129 27.70 -31.02 -17.66
C LYS A 129 26.55 -31.77 -18.36
N GLN A 130 26.75 -32.07 -19.63
CA GLN A 130 26.47 -33.40 -20.19
C GLN A 130 27.72 -33.71 -21.04
N ARG A 131 28.67 -34.45 -20.44
CA ARG A 131 28.93 -35.87 -20.68
C ARG A 131 29.22 -36.19 -22.14
#